data_AF-A0A2V8EIK0-F1
#
_entry.id   AF-A0A2V8EIK0-F1
#
_cell.length_a   1.000
_cell.length_b   1.000
_cell.length_c   1.000
_cell.angle_alpha   90.00
_cell.angle_beta   90.00
_cell.angle_gamma   90.00
#
_symmetry.space_group_name_H-M   'P 1'
#
loop_
_entity.id
_entity.type
_entity.pdbx_description
1 polymer ?
#
loop_
_entity_poly.entity_id
_entity_poly.type
_entity_poly.pdbx_seq_one_letter_code
_entity_poly.pdbx_strand_id
1 'polypeptide(L)'
;MITFAEPTDLDTLRIRHEFLAVPALHASVDHMAALLAATPRHARTALESLVVEGFLERAADGLYIRSRAALSTGPGRRASV
;
A
#
# COMPACT_ATOMS: atom_id res chain seq x y z
N MET A 1 -17.37 17.50 -10.24
CA MET A 1 -17.61 16.62 -9.09
C MET A 1 -16.30 16.52 -8.33
N ILE A 2 -16.17 17.23 -7.22
CA ILE A 2 -14.97 17.22 -6.39
C ILE A 2 -15.22 16.12 -5.37
N THR A 3 -14.62 14.95 -5.58
CA THR A 3 -14.65 13.87 -4.61
C THR A 3 -13.90 14.39 -3.38
N PHE A 4 -14.60 14.59 -2.27
CA PHE A 4 -13.94 14.83 -0.98
C PHE A 4 -13.16 13.56 -0.67
N ALA A 5 -11.86 13.58 -1.00
CA ALA A 5 -10.91 12.63 -0.48
C ALA A 5 -11.02 12.74 1.05
N GLU A 6 -11.62 11.73 1.69
CA GLU A 6 -11.60 11.63 3.15
C GLU A 6 -10.15 11.75 3.61
N PRO A 7 -9.85 12.26 4.82
CA PRO A 7 -8.47 12.37 5.33
C PRO A 7 -7.65 11.08 5.15
N THR A 8 -8.34 9.93 5.18
CA THR A 8 -7.83 8.59 4.89
C THR A 8 -7.22 8.45 3.49
N ASP A 9 -7.74 9.13 2.48
CA ASP A 9 -7.32 9.02 1.08
C ASP A 9 -6.00 9.76 0.83
N LEU A 10 -5.76 10.90 1.50
CA LEU A 10 -4.46 11.61 1.40
C LEU A 10 -3.33 10.78 2.01
N ASP A 11 -3.56 10.16 3.18
CA ASP A 11 -2.58 9.28 3.83
C ASP A 11 -2.31 8.03 2.99
N THR A 12 -3.36 7.46 2.40
CA THR A 12 -3.26 6.31 1.50
C THR A 12 -2.46 6.66 0.25
N LEU A 13 -2.69 7.83 -0.35
CA LEU A 13 -1.91 8.33 -1.48
C LEU A 13 -0.44 8.57 -1.11
N ARG A 14 -0.17 9.07 0.09
CA ARG A 14 1.19 9.29 0.59
C ARG A 14 1.93 7.96 0.81
N ILE A 15 1.29 6.97 1.42
CA ILE A 15 1.85 5.62 1.54
C ILE A 15 2.13 5.06 0.14
N ARG A 16 1.16 5.17 -0.78
CA ARG A 16 1.32 4.68 -2.16
C ARG A 16 2.52 5.34 -2.83
N HIS A 17 2.68 6.65 -2.70
CA HIS A 17 3.85 7.38 -3.22
C HIS A 17 5.17 6.85 -2.63
N GLU A 18 5.22 6.57 -1.34
CA GLU A 18 6.43 6.06 -0.68
C GLU A 18 6.89 4.72 -1.27
N PHE A 19 5.96 3.78 -1.46
CA PHE A 19 6.23 2.49 -2.12
C PHE A 19 6.50 2.61 -3.64
N LEU A 20 6.06 3.71 -4.28
CA LEU A 20 6.42 4.02 -5.66
C LEU A 20 7.85 4.58 -5.76
N ALA A 21 8.22 5.47 -4.84
CA ALA A 21 9.54 6.09 -4.77
C ALA A 21 10.63 5.08 -4.38
N VAL A 22 10.31 4.13 -3.49
CA VAL A 22 11.22 3.07 -3.05
C VAL A 22 10.59 1.70 -3.28
N PRO A 23 10.76 1.08 -4.46
CA PRO A 23 10.12 -0.20 -4.79
C PRO A 23 10.52 -1.39 -3.92
N ALA A 24 11.69 -1.32 -3.28
CA ALA A 24 12.20 -2.33 -2.35
C ALA A 24 11.84 -2.04 -0.89
N LEU A 25 10.94 -1.08 -0.64
CA LEU A 25 10.51 -0.72 0.70
C LEU A 25 9.71 -1.87 1.32
N HIS A 26 10.12 -2.28 2.52
CA HIS A 26 9.33 -3.10 3.41
C HIS A 26 8.99 -2.27 4.63
N ALA A 27 7.71 -2.05 4.88
CA ALA A 27 7.26 -1.15 5.94
C ALA A 27 6.44 -1.87 7.00
N SER A 28 6.70 -1.59 8.27
CA SER A 28 5.83 -2.00 9.37
C SER A 28 4.72 -0.96 9.60
N VAL A 29 3.67 -1.36 10.31
CA VAL A 29 2.61 -0.43 10.75
C VAL A 29 3.19 0.72 11.57
N ASP A 30 4.12 0.45 12.49
CA ASP A 30 4.71 1.47 13.35
C ASP A 30 5.56 2.47 12.56
N HIS A 31 6.30 1.99 11.57
CA HIS A 31 7.08 2.86 10.69
C HIS A 31 6.16 3.79 9.88
N MET A 32 5.07 3.26 9.33
CA MET A 32 4.10 4.06 8.58
C MET A 32 3.30 5.01 9.47
N ALA A 33 2.97 4.61 10.69
CA ALA A 33 2.33 5.48 11.68
C ALA A 33 3.21 6.68 12.04
N ALA A 34 4.51 6.46 12.25
CA ALA A 34 5.48 7.52 12.50
C ALA A 34 5.61 8.45 11.27
N LEU A 35 5.68 7.90 10.06
CA LEU A 35 5.81 8.68 8.82
C LEU A 35 4.58 9.56 8.54
N LEU A 36 3.39 9.05 8.84
CA LEU A 36 2.12 9.77 8.69
C LEU A 36 1.79 10.68 9.87
N ALA A 37 2.57 10.64 10.97
CA ALA A 37 2.21 11.25 12.25
C ALA A 37 0.78 10.87 12.70
N ALA A 38 0.41 9.61 12.49
CA ALA A 38 -0.92 9.06 12.72
C ALA A 38 -0.90 7.93 13.76
N THR A 39 -2.09 7.52 14.22
CA THR A 39 -2.19 6.37 15.12
C THR A 39 -1.83 5.06 14.41
N PRO A 40 -1.24 4.06 15.08
CA PRO A 40 -0.97 2.75 14.48
C PRO A 40 -2.22 2.08 13.91
N ARG A 41 -3.38 2.30 14.52
CA ARG A 41 -4.66 1.82 14.02
C ARG A 41 -5.01 2.44 12.67
N HIS A 42 -4.82 3.74 12.51
CA HIS A 42 -5.10 4.45 11.25
C HIS A 42 -4.12 4.03 10.14
N ALA A 43 -2.82 4.00 10.46
CA ALA A 43 -1.79 3.54 9.52
C ALA A 43 -2.06 2.10 9.07
N ARG A 44 -2.49 1.22 9.98
CA ARG A 44 -2.91 -0.13 9.64
C ARG A 44 -4.09 -0.11 8.66
N THR A 45 -5.16 0.61 8.97
CA THR A 45 -6.32 0.70 8.07
C THR A 45 -5.92 1.14 6.66
N ALA A 46 -5.07 2.16 6.54
CA ALA A 46 -4.59 2.64 5.24
C ALA A 46 -3.75 1.59 4.49
N LEU A 47 -2.87 0.86 5.19
CA LEU A 47 -2.09 -0.24 4.61
C LEU A 47 -2.97 -1.40 4.17
N GLU A 48 -3.97 -1.78 4.97
CA GLU A 48 -4.92 -2.85 4.62
C GLU A 48 -5.77 -2.48 3.40
N SER A 49 -6.19 -1.22 3.27
CA SER A 49 -6.89 -0.75 2.08
C SER A 49 -6.04 -0.98 0.82
N LEU A 50 -4.74 -0.65 0.86
CA LEU A 50 -3.82 -0.89 -0.26
C LEU A 50 -3.55 -2.37 -0.53
N VAL A 51 -3.68 -3.24 0.48
CA VAL A 51 -3.63 -4.70 0.29
C VAL A 51 -4.89 -5.20 -0.41
N VAL A 52 -6.07 -4.72 0.01
CA VAL A 52 -7.36 -5.09 -0.60
C VAL A 52 -7.41 -4.64 -2.07
N GLU A 53 -6.83 -3.48 -2.38
CA GLU A 53 -6.69 -2.98 -3.76
C GLU A 53 -5.64 -3.73 -4.60
N GLY A 54 -4.85 -4.62 -3.98
CA GLY A 54 -3.80 -5.38 -4.65
C GLY A 54 -2.53 -4.57 -4.95
N PHE A 55 -2.37 -3.38 -4.37
CA PHE A 55 -1.16 -2.58 -4.50
C PHE A 55 -0.04 -3.08 -3.56
N LEU A 56 -0.39 -3.47 -2.34
CA LEU A 56 0.51 -4.07 -1.35
C LEU A 56 0.20 -5.54 -1.12
N GLU A 57 1.18 -6.26 -0.58
CA GLU A 57 1.05 -7.60 -0.05
C GLU A 57 1.59 -7.63 1.38
N ARG A 58 1.00 -8.46 2.24
CA ARG A 58 1.56 -8.73 3.56
C ARG A 58 2.66 -9.78 3.45
N ALA A 59 3.86 -9.44 3.91
CA ALA A 59 4.95 -10.38 4.09
C ALA A 59 4.77 -11.20 5.38
N ALA A 60 5.44 -12.35 5.45
CA ALA A 60 5.30 -13.31 6.55
C ALA A 60 5.80 -12.79 7.91
N ASP A 61 6.60 -11.73 7.90
CA ASP A 61 7.14 -11.03 9.06
C ASP A 61 6.22 -9.91 9.59
N GLY A 62 5.03 -9.74 9.00
CA GLY A 62 4.10 -8.66 9.37
C GLY A 62 4.45 -7.31 8.74
N LEU A 63 5.41 -7.27 7.81
CA LEU A 63 5.69 -6.12 6.99
C LEU A 63 4.75 -6.06 5.77
N TYR A 64 4.63 -4.87 5.22
CA TYR A 64 3.93 -4.62 3.97
C TYR A 64 4.96 -4.35 2.89
N ILE A 65 4.81 -5.05 1.77
CA ILE A 65 5.69 -4.97 0.61
C ILE A 65 4.85 -4.64 -0.62
N ARG A 66 5.47 -4.07 -1.64
CA ARG A 66 4.79 -3.79 -2.90
C ARG A 66 4.39 -5.09 -3.59
N SER A 67 3.14 -5.19 -4.04
CA SER A 67 2.69 -6.37 -4.79
C SER A 67 3.46 -6.49 -6.10
N ARG A 68 3.94 -7.70 -6.38
CA ARG A 68 4.57 -8.01 -7.68
C ARG A 68 3.55 -8.08 -8.81
N ALA A 69 2.27 -8.35 -8.50
CA ALA A 69 1.18 -8.34 -9.47
C ALA A 69 0.83 -6.91 -9.94
N ALA A 70 0.99 -5.92 -9.07
CA ALA A 70 0.80 -4.50 -9.43
C ALA A 70 1.85 -3.99 -10.44
N LEU A 71 3.02 -4.65 -10.54
CA LEU A 71 4.04 -4.34 -11.56
C LEU A 71 3.75 -5.01 -12.90
N SER A 72 2.86 -6.02 -12.93
CA SER A 72 2.54 -6.79 -14.14
C SER A 72 1.27 -6.33 -14.85
N THR A 73 0.74 -5.14 -14.59
CA THR A 73 -0.34 -4.57 -15.41
C THR A 73 0.20 -4.03 -16.74
N GLY A 74 0.78 -4.93 -17.53
CA GLY A 74 0.50 -5.05 -18.96
C GLY A 74 -0.34 -6.33 -19.15
N PRO A 75 -1.29 -6.41 -20.09
CA PRO A 75 -2.09 -7.61 -20.27
C PRO A 75 -1.19 -8.73 -20.79
N GLY A 76 -0.68 -9.53 -19.86
CA GLY A 76 0.42 -10.44 -20.12
C GLY A 76 0.31 -11.71 -19.30
N ARG A 77 -0.49 -12.64 -19.85
CA ARG A 77 -0.25 -14.08 -19.74
C ARG A 77 -0.55 -14.72 -18.38
N ARG A 78 -1.79 -15.24 -18.24
CA ARG A 78 -1.98 -16.57 -17.66
C ARG A 78 -2.11 -17.56 -18.80
N ALA A 79 -1.00 -18.27 -19.01
CA ALA A 79 -0.96 -19.50 -19.76
C ALA A 79 -1.70 -20.60 -18.99
N SER A 80 -2.33 -21.46 -19.78
CA SER A 80 -2.96 -22.74 -19.52
C SER A 80 -2.33 -23.59 -18.41
N VAL A 81 -3.19 -24.25 -17.61
CA VAL A 81 -3.30 -25.71 -17.50
C VAL A 81 -4.77 -26.04 -17.25
#